data_AF-A0A7Y5GGP1-F1
#
_entry.id   AF-A0A7Y5GGP1-F1
#
_cell.length_a   1.000
_cell.length_b   1.000
_cell.length_c   1.000
_cell.angle_alpha   90.00
_cell.angle_beta   90.00
_cell.angle_gamma   90.00
#
_symmetry.space_group_name_H-M   'P 1'
#
loop_
_entity.id
_entity.type
_entity.pdbx_description
1 polymer ?
#
loop_
_entity_poly.entity_id
_entity_poly.type
_entity_poly.pdbx_seq_one_letter_code
_entity_poly.pdbx_strand_id
1 'polypeptide(L)'
;MSAGRSWLFLFLCNMMWALQFTSVKLIQDQVGFFFTVWGPMTLATVFLYPSVRRELRSKGRPWPHPKELLVFLLLAAAGVFPGQFLVTWGTRLSLASNAAMLTLALPICTAFMAYLFLSERMTRIRWIAFALALGGVLLCSGVDYGTLNFGTAYLFGNLLIFAGVNGSAFYNSYGKKVLKRFSPLEMLFYTYVAMFLIMTPLTLATESGIFARIPQFTAGTWVGLFLLTVFHNYLSMILFLKALDYLDAIQTALSNYLIAFFGVPISAIWLGERMTPLMIAGGALVLLSTLLITVWEERKRRWERAPRVTSGC
;
A
#
# COMPACT_ATOMS: atom_id res chain seq x y z
N MET A 1 -16.58 -8.54 -14.57
CA MET A 1 -15.14 -8.66 -14.86
C MET A 1 -14.75 -10.12 -14.68
N SER A 2 -13.78 -10.69 -15.42
CA SER A 2 -13.36 -12.09 -15.19
C SER A 2 -12.21 -12.16 -14.20
N ALA A 3 -12.01 -13.32 -13.56
CA ALA A 3 -10.88 -13.55 -12.65
C ALA A 3 -9.53 -13.30 -13.35
N GLY A 4 -9.36 -13.81 -14.58
CA GLY A 4 -8.12 -13.61 -15.36
C GLY A 4 -7.81 -12.13 -15.66
N ARG A 5 -8.82 -11.32 -16.00
CA ARG A 5 -8.63 -9.86 -16.20
C ARG A 5 -8.22 -9.15 -14.91
N SER A 6 -8.75 -9.58 -13.77
CA SER A 6 -8.44 -8.98 -12.47
C SER A 6 -6.99 -9.25 -12.05
N TRP A 7 -6.49 -10.46 -12.29
CA TRP A 7 -5.08 -10.80 -12.07
C TRP A 7 -4.14 -10.08 -13.04
N LEU A 8 -4.54 -9.89 -14.31
CA LEU A 8 -3.80 -9.07 -15.25
C LEU A 8 -3.71 -7.61 -14.78
N PHE A 9 -4.81 -7.05 -14.26
CA PHE A 9 -4.80 -5.69 -13.70
C PHE A 9 -3.83 -5.57 -12.51
N LEU A 10 -3.83 -6.56 -11.62
CA LEU A 10 -2.88 -6.59 -10.50
C LEU A 10 -1.44 -6.71 -10.98
N PHE A 11 -1.15 -7.58 -11.96
CA PHE A 11 0.19 -7.71 -12.53
C PHE A 11 0.69 -6.38 -13.12
N LEU A 12 -0.13 -5.73 -13.97
CA LEU A 12 0.22 -4.45 -14.57
C LEU A 12 0.39 -3.35 -13.52
N CYS A 13 -0.49 -3.30 -12.53
CA CYS A 13 -0.39 -2.35 -11.41
C CYS A 13 0.92 -2.52 -10.64
N ASN A 14 1.29 -3.75 -10.28
CA ASN A 14 2.52 -4.02 -9.54
C ASN A 14 3.77 -3.65 -10.35
N MET A 15 3.76 -3.88 -11.67
CA MET A 15 4.83 -3.45 -12.56
C MET A 15 4.95 -1.91 -12.61
N MET A 16 3.82 -1.20 -12.66
CA MET A 16 3.81 0.28 -12.59
C MET A 16 4.26 0.81 -11.23
N TRP A 17 3.94 0.12 -10.14
CA TRP A 17 4.45 0.46 -8.81
C TRP A 17 5.95 0.20 -8.68
N ALA A 18 6.50 -0.83 -9.31
CA ALA A 18 7.95 -1.03 -9.36
C ALA A 18 8.68 0.13 -10.07
N LEU A 19 8.07 0.76 -11.09
CA LEU A 19 8.63 1.96 -11.76
C LEU A 19 8.73 3.19 -10.84
N GLN A 20 8.02 3.19 -9.69
CA GLN A 20 8.10 4.26 -8.71
C GLN A 20 9.53 4.48 -8.23
N PHE A 21 10.29 3.41 -7.96
CA PHE A 21 11.65 3.52 -7.43
C PHE A 21 12.57 4.31 -8.37
N THR A 22 12.48 4.07 -9.68
CA THR A 22 13.22 4.82 -10.69
C THR A 22 12.71 6.27 -10.79
N SER A 23 11.39 6.46 -10.75
CA SER A 23 10.79 7.79 -10.90
C SER A 23 11.12 8.71 -9.72
N VAL A 24 11.17 8.17 -8.50
CA VAL A 24 11.60 8.92 -7.31
C VAL A 24 13.06 9.37 -7.43
N LYS A 25 13.96 8.52 -7.95
CA LYS A 25 15.36 8.90 -8.19
C LYS A 25 15.51 10.05 -9.20
N LEU A 26 14.64 10.13 -10.21
CA LEU A 26 14.68 11.21 -11.20
C LEU A 26 14.30 12.58 -10.65
N ILE A 27 13.55 12.62 -9.54
CA ILE A 27 13.05 13.87 -8.96
C ILE A 27 13.75 14.23 -7.65
N GLN A 28 14.43 13.29 -6.99
CA GLN A 28 14.96 13.46 -5.64
C GLN A 28 15.92 14.63 -5.46
N ASP A 29 16.63 15.04 -6.52
CA ASP A 29 17.63 16.12 -6.47
C ASP A 29 16.99 17.51 -6.50
N GLN A 30 15.78 17.64 -7.04
CA GLN A 30 15.08 18.92 -7.21
C GLN A 30 13.79 19.02 -6.39
N VAL A 31 13.22 17.88 -6.01
CA VAL A 31 11.90 17.79 -5.39
C VAL A 31 12.02 17.25 -3.97
N GLY A 32 11.37 17.95 -3.05
CA GLY A 32 11.30 17.55 -1.66
C GLY A 32 10.54 16.23 -1.45
N PHE A 33 10.69 15.69 -0.25
CA PHE A 33 10.04 14.45 0.17
C PHE A 33 8.51 14.56 0.15
N PHE A 34 7.98 15.65 0.72
CA PHE A 34 6.54 15.82 0.85
C PHE A 34 5.93 16.08 -0.53
N PHE A 35 6.57 16.91 -1.36
CA PHE A 35 6.11 17.19 -2.71
C PHE A 35 6.18 15.97 -3.63
N THR A 36 7.14 15.06 -3.45
CA THR A 36 7.24 13.80 -4.22
C THR A 36 5.96 12.97 -4.12
N VAL A 37 5.28 12.99 -2.96
CA VAL A 37 3.99 12.31 -2.76
C VAL A 37 2.83 13.24 -3.12
N TRP A 38 2.82 14.45 -2.56
CA TRP A 38 1.72 15.41 -2.69
C TRP A 38 1.50 15.87 -4.14
N GLY A 39 2.55 16.26 -4.87
CA GLY A 39 2.46 16.84 -6.21
C GLY A 39 1.82 15.88 -7.23
N PRO A 40 2.42 14.71 -7.47
CA PRO A 40 1.87 13.72 -8.40
C PRO A 40 0.46 13.24 -8.05
N MET A 41 0.15 13.06 -6.76
CA MET A 41 -1.19 12.66 -6.31
C MET A 41 -2.22 13.79 -6.52
N THR A 42 -1.83 15.05 -6.31
CA THR A 42 -2.68 16.21 -6.59
C THR A 42 -2.98 16.33 -8.08
N LEU A 43 -1.96 16.19 -8.93
CA LEU A 43 -2.12 16.17 -10.38
C LEU A 43 -3.02 15.00 -10.83
N ALA A 44 -2.85 13.81 -10.25
CA ALA A 44 -3.71 12.66 -10.53
C ALA A 44 -5.17 12.93 -10.14
N THR A 45 -5.42 13.66 -9.04
CA THR A 45 -6.76 14.09 -8.62
C THR A 45 -7.42 14.97 -9.68
N VAL A 46 -6.66 15.93 -10.24
CA VAL A 46 -7.13 16.80 -11.33
C VAL A 46 -7.48 15.96 -12.57
N PHE A 47 -6.66 14.96 -12.92
CA PHE A 47 -6.93 14.07 -14.04
C PHE A 47 -8.13 13.14 -13.81
N LEU A 48 -8.42 12.76 -12.57
CA LEU A 48 -9.59 11.94 -12.21
C LEU A 48 -10.91 12.72 -12.28
N TYR A 49 -10.89 14.03 -12.01
CA TYR A 49 -12.10 14.86 -11.95
C TYR A 49 -13.06 14.71 -13.15
N PRO A 50 -12.63 14.81 -14.42
CA PRO A 50 -13.54 14.65 -15.56
C PRO A 50 -14.15 13.24 -15.63
N SER A 51 -13.37 12.21 -15.32
CA SER A 51 -13.82 10.81 -15.33
C SER A 51 -14.89 10.55 -14.26
N VAL A 52 -14.68 11.06 -13.05
CA VAL A 52 -15.62 10.94 -11.93
C VAL A 52 -16.90 11.74 -12.20
N ARG A 53 -16.77 12.98 -12.68
CA ARG A 53 -17.93 13.82 -13.02
C ARG A 53 -18.79 13.19 -14.11
N ARG A 54 -18.17 12.56 -15.12
CA ARG A 54 -18.87 11.83 -16.17
C ARG A 54 -19.60 10.61 -15.61
N GLU A 55 -18.97 9.86 -14.71
CA GLU A 55 -19.59 8.69 -14.07
C GLU A 55 -20.78 9.06 -13.18
N LEU A 56 -20.64 10.10 -12.35
CA LEU A 56 -21.72 10.61 -11.49
C LEU A 56 -22.93 11.06 -12.32
N ARG A 57 -22.69 11.83 -13.40
CA ARG A 57 -23.74 12.27 -14.33
C ARG A 57 -24.44 11.10 -15.01
N SER A 58 -23.67 10.14 -15.53
CA SER A 58 -24.20 8.96 -16.21
C SER A 58 -25.10 8.12 -15.31
N LYS A 59 -24.73 7.99 -14.03
CA LYS A 59 -25.50 7.23 -13.02
C LYS A 59 -26.56 8.06 -12.30
N GLY A 60 -26.71 9.35 -12.62
CA GLY A 60 -27.64 10.26 -11.94
C GLY A 60 -27.38 10.41 -10.43
N ARG A 61 -26.15 10.17 -9.96
CA ARG A 61 -25.82 10.24 -8.53
C ARG A 61 -25.39 11.67 -8.14
N PRO A 62 -25.88 12.21 -7.02
CA PRO A 62 -25.37 13.46 -6.49
C PRO A 62 -23.95 13.27 -5.93
N TRP A 63 -23.27 14.39 -5.65
CA TRP A 63 -22.04 14.39 -4.86
C TRP A 63 -22.30 13.80 -3.46
N PRO A 64 -21.31 13.13 -2.86
CA PRO A 64 -21.47 12.45 -1.57
C PRO A 64 -21.82 13.43 -0.47
N HIS A 65 -22.62 12.95 0.49
CA HIS A 65 -23.02 13.73 1.65
C HIS A 65 -21.80 13.99 2.57
N PRO A 66 -21.76 15.08 3.36
CA PRO A 66 -20.63 15.36 4.28
C PRO A 66 -20.25 14.19 5.21
N LYS A 67 -21.23 13.40 5.65
CA LYS A 67 -20.99 12.18 6.44
C LYS A 67 -20.23 11.10 5.67
N GLU A 68 -20.43 11.02 4.36
CA GLU A 68 -19.70 10.11 3.48
C GLU A 68 -18.29 10.64 3.19
N LEU A 69 -18.09 11.97 3.18
CA LEU A 69 -16.76 12.57 3.11
C LEU A 69 -15.88 12.17 4.30
N LEU A 70 -16.45 11.97 5.49
CA LEU A 70 -15.71 11.47 6.65
C LEU A 70 -15.15 10.05 6.43
N VAL A 71 -15.84 9.22 5.64
CA VAL A 71 -15.36 7.86 5.29
C VAL A 71 -14.11 7.95 4.42
N PHE A 72 -14.11 8.86 3.44
CA PHE A 72 -12.94 9.10 2.59
C PHE A 72 -11.80 9.79 3.34
N LEU A 73 -12.12 10.69 4.26
CA LEU A 73 -11.14 11.27 5.17
C LEU A 73 -10.48 10.20 6.04
N LEU A 74 -11.26 9.24 6.54
CA LEU A 74 -10.73 8.11 7.30
C LEU A 74 -9.85 7.20 6.43
N LEU A 75 -10.27 6.88 5.19
CA LEU A 75 -9.46 6.14 4.23
C LEU A 75 -8.13 6.85 3.91
N ALA A 76 -8.15 8.17 3.80
CA ALA A 76 -6.95 8.98 3.59
C ALA A 76 -6.07 8.98 4.85
N ALA A 77 -6.60 9.40 6.01
CA ALA A 77 -5.84 9.60 7.23
C ALA A 77 -5.31 8.30 7.86
N ALA A 78 -6.09 7.23 7.86
CA ALA A 78 -5.71 5.95 8.46
C ALA A 78 -5.22 4.92 7.44
N GLY A 79 -5.40 5.19 6.14
CA GLY A 79 -5.02 4.27 5.07
C GLY A 79 -3.87 4.79 4.21
N VAL A 80 -4.18 5.71 3.30
CA VAL A 80 -3.24 6.18 2.28
C VAL A 80 -2.10 7.02 2.89
N PHE A 81 -2.40 7.91 3.84
CA PHE A 81 -1.40 8.71 4.54
C PHE A 81 -0.35 7.83 5.23
N PRO A 82 -0.71 6.90 6.14
CA PRO A 82 0.29 6.03 6.75
C PRO A 82 0.99 5.14 5.73
N GLY A 83 0.25 4.59 4.76
CA GLY A 83 0.78 3.72 3.71
C GLY A 83 1.81 4.37 2.79
N GLN A 84 1.72 5.68 2.56
CA GLN A 84 2.67 6.43 1.74
C GLN A 84 3.70 7.17 2.61
N PHE A 85 3.24 7.98 3.55
CA PHE A 85 4.09 8.87 4.34
C PHE A 85 4.96 8.11 5.36
N LEU A 86 4.38 7.25 6.20
CA LEU A 86 5.15 6.55 7.23
C LEU A 86 6.10 5.51 6.64
N VAL A 87 5.70 4.85 5.54
CA VAL A 87 6.61 3.95 4.80
C VAL A 87 7.80 4.72 4.26
N THR A 88 7.56 5.84 3.58
CA THR A 88 8.67 6.61 2.97
C THR A 88 9.55 7.26 4.05
N TRP A 89 8.98 7.74 5.15
CA TRP A 89 9.76 8.28 6.28
C TRP A 89 10.55 7.17 6.98
N GLY A 90 9.91 6.05 7.31
CA GLY A 90 10.59 4.93 7.93
C GLY A 90 11.70 4.34 7.05
N THR A 91 11.53 4.38 5.72
CA THR A 91 12.58 3.99 4.76
C THR A 91 13.78 4.92 4.79
N ARG A 92 13.63 6.22 5.14
CA ARG A 92 14.79 7.12 5.33
C ARG A 92 15.56 6.84 6.61
N LEU A 93 14.90 6.27 7.61
CA LEU A 93 15.50 5.91 8.90
C LEU A 93 15.99 4.45 8.92
N SER A 94 15.62 3.66 7.91
CA SER A 94 15.96 2.25 7.74
C SER A 94 16.54 2.02 6.33
N LEU A 95 16.57 0.76 5.88
CA LEU A 95 17.01 0.36 4.55
C LEU A 95 15.80 0.11 3.64
N ALA A 96 15.95 0.36 2.34
CA ALA A 96 14.91 0.06 1.35
C ALA A 96 14.61 -1.45 1.31
N SER A 97 15.63 -2.28 1.52
CA SER A 97 15.50 -3.73 1.67
C SER A 97 14.57 -4.13 2.81
N ASN A 98 14.63 -3.45 3.97
CA ASN A 98 13.69 -3.70 5.06
C ASN A 98 12.28 -3.27 4.70
N ALA A 99 12.12 -2.11 4.06
CA ALA A 99 10.81 -1.65 3.63
C ALA A 99 10.13 -2.68 2.72
N ALA A 100 10.88 -3.24 1.77
CA ALA A 100 10.40 -4.31 0.89
C ALA A 100 10.06 -5.60 1.65
N MET A 101 10.90 -6.03 2.60
CA MET A 101 10.63 -7.21 3.43
C MET A 101 9.43 -7.03 4.36
N LEU A 102 9.30 -5.89 5.04
CA LEU A 102 8.18 -5.60 5.92
C LEU A 102 6.86 -5.48 5.15
N THR A 103 6.91 -5.03 3.90
CA THR A 103 5.75 -5.03 3.01
C THR A 103 5.23 -6.44 2.72
N LEU A 104 6.05 -7.50 2.89
CA LEU A 104 5.57 -8.89 2.80
C LEU A 104 4.54 -9.23 3.89
N ALA A 105 4.47 -8.46 4.98
CA ALA A 105 3.46 -8.63 6.02
C ALA A 105 2.08 -8.07 5.60
N LEU A 106 2.00 -7.31 4.50
CA LEU A 106 0.78 -6.66 4.05
C LEU A 106 -0.42 -7.62 3.92
N PRO A 107 -0.33 -8.83 3.36
CA PRO A 107 -1.49 -9.71 3.26
C PRO A 107 -1.97 -10.22 4.63
N ILE A 108 -1.06 -10.46 5.58
CA ILE A 108 -1.45 -10.84 6.95
C ILE A 108 -2.12 -9.66 7.65
N CYS A 109 -1.53 -8.46 7.58
CA CYS A 109 -2.14 -7.25 8.11
C CYS A 109 -3.52 -7.01 7.45
N THR A 110 -3.65 -7.25 6.15
CA THR A 110 -4.92 -7.13 5.42
C THR A 110 -5.94 -8.15 5.92
N ALA A 111 -5.55 -9.42 6.12
CA ALA A 111 -6.41 -10.45 6.70
C ALA A 111 -6.87 -10.11 8.12
N PHE A 112 -5.98 -9.53 8.94
CA PHE A 112 -6.31 -9.02 10.27
C PHE A 112 -7.28 -7.83 10.22
N MET A 113 -7.06 -6.86 9.33
CA MET A 113 -7.99 -5.74 9.14
C MET A 113 -9.33 -6.23 8.54
N ALA A 114 -9.31 -7.26 7.69
CA ALA A 114 -10.51 -7.86 7.15
C ALA A 114 -11.34 -8.54 8.25
N TYR A 115 -10.69 -9.20 9.21
CA TYR A 115 -11.34 -9.68 10.43
C TYR A 115 -12.06 -8.54 11.18
N LEU A 116 -11.37 -7.42 11.42
CA LEU A 116 -11.92 -6.29 12.18
C LEU A 116 -13.11 -5.60 11.48
N PHE A 117 -13.07 -5.44 10.15
CA PHE A 117 -14.04 -4.58 9.44
C PHE A 117 -15.07 -5.33 8.57
N LEU A 118 -14.74 -6.55 8.14
CA LEU A 118 -15.60 -7.40 7.30
C LEU A 118 -16.25 -8.55 8.08
N SER A 119 -16.07 -8.61 9.40
CA SER A 119 -16.67 -9.63 10.28
C SER A 119 -16.28 -11.07 9.91
N GLU A 120 -15.10 -11.26 9.32
CA GLU A 120 -14.56 -12.61 9.16
C GLU A 120 -14.24 -13.22 10.54
N ARG A 121 -14.03 -14.53 10.66
CA ARG A 121 -13.63 -15.15 11.94
C ARG A 121 -12.11 -15.30 12.00
N MET A 122 -11.50 -14.80 13.07
CA MET A 122 -10.08 -15.00 13.32
C MET A 122 -9.83 -16.43 13.79
N THR A 123 -9.07 -17.20 13.02
CA THR A 123 -8.66 -18.54 13.44
C THR A 123 -7.32 -18.48 14.16
N ARG A 124 -7.03 -19.51 14.97
CA ARG A 124 -5.74 -19.62 15.70
C ARG A 124 -4.54 -19.47 14.75
N ILE A 125 -4.67 -19.95 13.51
CA ILE A 125 -3.62 -19.86 12.48
C ILE A 125 -3.40 -18.42 12.02
N ARG A 126 -4.46 -17.61 11.86
CA ARG A 126 -4.30 -16.18 11.51
C ARG A 126 -3.57 -15.41 12.64
N TRP A 127 -3.84 -15.73 13.90
CA TRP A 127 -3.15 -15.13 15.05
C TRP A 127 -1.67 -15.53 15.11
N ILE A 128 -1.37 -16.82 14.90
CA ILE A 128 0.01 -17.32 14.84
C ILE A 128 0.76 -16.64 13.68
N ALA A 129 0.15 -16.54 12.50
CA ALA A 129 0.76 -15.84 11.37
C ALA A 129 1.04 -14.35 11.71
N PHE A 130 0.07 -13.65 12.30
CA PHE A 130 0.29 -12.26 12.71
C PHE A 130 1.44 -12.12 13.72
N ALA A 131 1.52 -12.99 14.73
CA ALA A 131 2.61 -13.00 15.70
C ALA A 131 3.97 -13.31 15.04
N LEU A 132 4.02 -14.27 14.11
CA LEU A 132 5.24 -14.60 13.36
C LEU A 132 5.70 -13.43 12.48
N ALA A 133 4.77 -12.71 11.84
CA ALA A 133 5.09 -11.53 11.05
C ALA A 133 5.69 -10.42 11.93
N LEU A 134 5.10 -10.18 13.10
CA LEU A 134 5.63 -9.23 14.08
C LEU A 134 7.02 -9.65 14.57
N GLY A 135 7.24 -10.94 14.83
CA GLY A 135 8.57 -11.48 15.15
C GLY A 135 9.58 -11.24 14.03
N GLY A 136 9.18 -11.43 12.77
CA GLY A 136 10.02 -11.15 11.61
C GLY A 136 10.42 -9.68 11.50
N VAL A 137 9.51 -8.75 11.82
CA VAL A 137 9.81 -7.31 11.89
C VAL A 137 10.87 -6.99 12.95
N LEU A 138 10.76 -7.58 14.13
CA LEU A 138 11.73 -7.39 15.21
C LEU A 138 13.11 -7.95 14.83
N LEU A 139 13.15 -9.11 14.16
CA LEU A 139 14.39 -9.70 13.65
C LEU A 139 15.05 -8.84 12.56
N CYS A 140 14.27 -8.31 11.60
CA CYS A 140 14.79 -7.37 10.59
C CYS A 140 15.37 -6.09 11.21
N SER A 141 14.88 -5.72 12.39
CA SER A 141 15.34 -4.55 13.13
C SER A 141 16.67 -4.77 13.85
N GLY A 142 17.20 -6.01 13.87
CA GLY A 142 18.53 -6.31 14.41
C GLY A 142 18.66 -5.96 15.90
N VAL A 143 17.58 -6.14 16.68
CA VAL A 143 17.57 -5.84 18.12
C VAL A 143 18.66 -6.67 18.80
N ASP A 144 19.69 -5.99 19.31
CA ASP A 144 20.75 -6.63 20.07
C ASP A 144 20.25 -6.86 21.50
N TYR A 145 19.87 -8.10 21.82
CA TYR A 145 19.29 -8.46 23.12
C TYR A 145 20.26 -8.27 24.31
N GLY A 146 21.56 -8.07 24.05
CA GLY A 146 22.58 -7.81 25.08
C GLY A 146 22.60 -6.37 25.60
N THR A 147 22.05 -5.42 24.85
CA THR A 147 21.82 -4.04 25.30
C THR A 147 20.41 -3.67 24.92
N LEU A 148 19.49 -3.56 25.88
CA LEU A 148 18.09 -3.13 25.68
C LEU A 148 18.02 -1.64 25.31
N ASN A 149 18.74 -1.25 24.26
CA ASN A 149 18.80 0.08 23.72
C ASN A 149 17.76 0.15 22.61
N PHE A 150 16.51 0.42 22.99
CA PHE A 150 15.39 0.72 22.08
C PHE A 150 15.61 2.01 21.25
N GLY A 151 16.82 2.57 21.25
CA GLY A 151 17.15 3.93 20.83
C GLY A 151 17.83 4.09 19.47
N THR A 152 17.84 3.10 18.57
CA THR A 152 18.35 3.31 17.22
C THR A 152 17.23 3.82 16.30
N ALA A 153 17.48 4.92 15.59
CA ALA A 153 16.58 5.48 14.57
C ALA A 153 16.09 4.41 13.57
N TYR A 154 16.89 3.36 13.38
CA TYR A 154 16.61 2.17 12.58
C TYR A 154 15.39 1.36 13.06
N LEU A 155 15.26 1.06 14.35
CA LEU A 155 14.09 0.36 14.91
C LEU A 155 12.82 1.22 14.73
N PHE A 156 12.92 2.51 15.05
CA PHE A 156 11.83 3.44 14.84
C PHE A 156 11.42 3.50 13.35
N GLY A 157 12.38 3.52 12.44
CA GLY A 157 12.14 3.44 10.99
C GLY A 157 11.37 2.19 10.58
N ASN A 158 11.75 1.02 11.10
CA ASN A 158 11.03 -0.24 10.83
C ASN A 158 9.61 -0.25 11.41
N LEU A 159 9.41 0.31 12.60
CA LEU A 159 8.09 0.46 13.20
C LEU A 159 7.20 1.41 12.39
N LEU A 160 7.75 2.52 11.88
CA LEU A 160 7.04 3.42 10.98
C LEU A 160 6.63 2.73 9.67
N ILE A 161 7.54 1.95 9.07
CA ILE A 161 7.24 1.14 7.90
C ILE A 161 6.10 0.17 8.21
N PHE A 162 6.18 -0.58 9.32
CA PHE A 162 5.15 -1.53 9.70
C PHE A 162 3.80 -0.86 9.99
N ALA A 163 3.80 0.31 10.63
CA ALA A 163 2.60 1.13 10.81
C ALA A 163 2.02 1.57 9.45
N GLY A 164 2.86 1.93 8.49
CA GLY A 164 2.46 2.23 7.13
C GLY A 164 1.86 1.03 6.40
N VAL A 165 2.45 -0.16 6.54
CA VAL A 165 1.90 -1.43 6.01
C VAL A 165 0.51 -1.71 6.59
N ASN A 166 0.30 -1.44 7.89
CA ASN A 166 -1.02 -1.54 8.51
C ASN A 166 -2.02 -0.49 7.97
N GLY A 167 -1.54 0.70 7.61
CA GLY A 167 -2.33 1.70 6.88
C GLY A 167 -2.79 1.19 5.51
N SER A 168 -1.87 0.66 4.72
CA SER A 168 -2.21 0.04 3.43
C SER A 168 -3.18 -1.14 3.58
N ALA A 169 -3.02 -1.95 4.62
CA ALA A 169 -3.95 -3.03 4.96
C ALA A 169 -5.34 -2.50 5.34
N PHE A 170 -5.42 -1.42 6.11
CA PHE A 170 -6.67 -0.74 6.42
C PHE A 170 -7.36 -0.23 5.15
N TYR A 171 -6.62 0.44 4.26
CA TYR A 171 -7.15 0.93 2.99
C TYR A 171 -7.70 -0.21 2.12
N ASN A 172 -7.00 -1.34 2.04
CA ASN A 172 -7.46 -2.50 1.26
C ASN A 172 -8.74 -3.12 1.85
N SER A 173 -8.76 -3.38 3.15
CA SER A 173 -9.87 -4.07 3.81
C SER A 173 -11.09 -3.17 4.00
N TYR A 174 -10.92 -1.97 4.57
CA TYR A 174 -12.02 -1.03 4.72
C TYR A 174 -12.46 -0.47 3.36
N GLY A 175 -11.53 -0.26 2.43
CA GLY A 175 -11.82 0.13 1.04
C GLY A 175 -12.74 -0.87 0.34
N LYS A 176 -12.53 -2.18 0.52
CA LYS A 176 -13.44 -3.22 0.00
C LYS A 176 -14.89 -3.03 0.48
N LYS A 177 -15.09 -2.56 1.71
CA LYS A 177 -16.42 -2.24 2.25
C LYS A 177 -17.00 -0.97 1.60
N VAL A 178 -16.17 0.04 1.36
CA VAL A 178 -16.55 1.30 0.70
C VAL A 178 -16.90 1.06 -0.78
N LEU A 179 -16.18 0.17 -1.47
CA LEU A 179 -16.43 -0.21 -2.87
C LEU A 179 -17.81 -0.84 -3.09
N LYS A 180 -18.44 -1.39 -2.04
CA LYS A 180 -19.85 -1.86 -2.13
C LYS A 180 -20.85 -0.72 -2.36
N ARG A 181 -20.48 0.53 -2.07
CA ARG A 181 -21.36 1.72 -2.16
C ARG A 181 -20.87 2.77 -3.17
N PHE A 182 -19.57 2.78 -3.46
CA PHE A 182 -18.92 3.75 -4.33
C PHE A 182 -18.10 3.04 -5.41
N SER A 183 -18.02 3.61 -6.59
CA SER A 183 -17.18 3.09 -7.66
C SER A 183 -15.69 3.19 -7.28
N PRO A 184 -14.82 2.37 -7.91
CA PRO A 184 -13.37 2.52 -7.79
C PRO A 184 -12.87 3.94 -8.07
N LEU A 185 -13.46 4.64 -9.05
CA LEU A 185 -13.09 6.02 -9.39
C LEU A 185 -13.54 7.02 -8.33
N GLU A 186 -14.78 6.89 -7.84
CA GLU A 186 -15.31 7.72 -6.75
C GLU A 186 -14.43 7.57 -5.50
N MET A 187 -14.17 6.34 -5.07
CA MET A 187 -13.34 6.06 -3.89
C MET A 187 -11.94 6.66 -4.04
N LEU A 188 -11.28 6.46 -5.19
CA LEU A 188 -9.95 6.99 -5.45
C LEU A 188 -9.93 8.52 -5.37
N PHE A 189 -10.85 9.17 -6.08
CA PHE A 189 -10.91 10.62 -6.17
C PHE A 189 -11.15 11.28 -4.82
N TYR A 190 -12.16 10.84 -4.06
CA TYR A 190 -12.44 11.45 -2.76
C TYR A 190 -11.36 11.16 -1.73
N THR A 191 -10.74 9.97 -1.78
CA THR A 191 -9.59 9.68 -0.92
C THR A 191 -8.41 10.58 -1.27
N TYR A 192 -8.16 10.84 -2.55
CA TYR A 192 -7.09 11.76 -2.97
C TYR A 192 -7.37 13.21 -2.64
N VAL A 193 -8.64 13.66 -2.75
CA VAL A 193 -9.04 14.99 -2.25
C VAL A 193 -8.79 15.10 -0.75
N ALA A 194 -9.15 14.08 0.04
CA ALA A 194 -8.86 14.07 1.46
C ALA A 194 -7.35 14.04 1.76
N MET A 195 -6.57 13.27 0.99
CA MET A 195 -5.10 13.27 1.09
C MET A 195 -4.50 14.62 0.74
N PHE A 196 -5.02 15.31 -0.28
CA PHE A 196 -4.63 16.67 -0.62
C PHE A 196 -4.85 17.60 0.59
N LEU A 197 -6.03 17.54 1.23
CA LEU A 197 -6.32 18.37 2.40
C LEU A 197 -5.39 18.07 3.59
N ILE A 198 -5.05 16.79 3.80
CA ILE A 198 -4.12 16.38 4.88
C ILE A 198 -2.69 16.81 4.58
N MET A 199 -2.19 16.55 3.36
CA MET A 199 -0.79 16.74 2.99
C MET A 199 -0.45 18.21 2.69
N THR A 200 -1.38 19.01 2.15
CA THR A 200 -1.13 20.40 1.79
C THR A 200 -0.54 21.25 2.93
N PRO A 201 -1.11 21.28 4.16
CA PRO A 201 -0.50 22.06 5.24
C PRO A 201 0.88 21.54 5.62
N LEU A 202 1.13 20.23 5.57
CA LEU A 202 2.47 19.67 5.82
C LEU A 202 3.46 20.11 4.75
N THR A 203 3.13 19.96 3.46
CA THR A 203 3.99 20.36 2.34
C THR A 203 4.26 21.86 2.36
N LEU A 204 3.26 22.69 2.65
CA LEU A 204 3.45 24.14 2.75
C LEU A 204 4.30 24.54 3.95
N ALA A 205 4.19 23.83 5.08
CA ALA A 205 4.98 24.14 6.27
C ALA A 205 6.45 23.70 6.13
N THR A 206 6.72 22.56 5.49
CA THR A 206 8.08 21.99 5.40
C THR A 206 8.82 22.36 4.12
N GLU A 207 8.09 22.57 3.02
CA GLU A 207 8.63 22.75 1.68
C GLU A 207 8.03 23.99 0.98
N SER A 208 7.73 25.06 1.72
CA SER A 208 7.13 26.30 1.17
C SER A 208 7.83 26.85 -0.08
N GLY A 209 9.16 26.73 -0.15
CA GLY A 209 9.98 27.18 -1.27
C GLY A 209 9.88 26.32 -2.54
N ILE A 210 9.18 25.18 -2.51
CA ILE A 210 9.12 24.25 -3.65
C ILE A 210 8.47 24.89 -4.88
N PHE A 211 7.45 25.72 -4.68
CA PHE A 211 6.73 26.37 -5.78
C PHE A 211 7.61 27.36 -6.56
N ALA A 212 8.56 28.01 -5.88
CA ALA A 212 9.54 28.88 -6.52
C ALA A 212 10.62 28.11 -7.29
N ARG A 213 10.79 26.80 -7.02
CA ARG A 213 11.75 25.91 -7.68
C ARG A 213 11.18 25.18 -8.91
N ILE A 214 9.86 25.23 -9.12
CA ILE A 214 9.19 24.56 -10.25
C ILE A 214 9.76 25.02 -11.61
N PRO A 215 10.00 26.32 -11.86
CA PRO A 215 10.55 26.76 -13.15
C PRO A 215 11.95 26.20 -13.46
N GLN A 216 12.70 25.77 -12.45
CA GLN A 216 14.05 25.23 -12.56
C GLN A 216 14.06 23.69 -12.69
N PHE A 217 12.90 23.03 -12.71
CA PHE A 217 12.81 21.59 -12.89
C PHE A 217 13.35 21.18 -14.26
N THR A 218 14.26 20.23 -14.24
CA THR A 218 14.85 19.61 -15.43
C THR A 218 13.83 18.75 -16.16
N ALA A 219 14.10 18.44 -17.43
CA ALA A 219 13.28 17.49 -18.20
C ALA A 219 13.16 16.13 -17.48
N GLY A 220 14.24 15.66 -16.83
CA GLY A 220 14.22 14.43 -16.04
C GLY A 220 13.23 14.50 -14.88
N THR A 221 13.17 15.62 -14.18
CA THR A 221 12.21 15.81 -13.08
C THR A 221 10.77 15.84 -13.58
N TRP A 222 10.49 16.51 -14.70
CA TRP A 222 9.16 16.48 -15.31
C TRP A 222 8.73 15.08 -15.75
N VAL A 223 9.65 14.30 -16.35
CA VAL A 223 9.40 12.90 -16.70
C VAL A 223 9.10 12.08 -15.44
N GLY A 224 9.89 12.23 -14.37
CA GLY A 224 9.65 11.54 -13.11
C GLY A 224 8.28 11.88 -12.48
N LEU A 225 7.91 13.17 -12.44
CA LEU A 225 6.61 13.62 -11.97
C LEU A 225 5.46 13.07 -12.84
N PHE A 226 5.62 13.05 -14.16
CA PHE A 226 4.64 12.48 -15.08
C PHE A 226 4.45 10.98 -14.84
N LEU A 227 5.54 10.22 -14.72
CA LEU A 227 5.49 8.79 -14.44
C LEU A 227 4.79 8.50 -13.10
N LEU A 228 5.12 9.27 -12.05
CA LEU A 228 4.46 9.16 -10.75
C LEU A 228 2.98 9.55 -10.82
N THR A 229 2.63 10.56 -11.61
CA THR A 229 1.23 11.02 -11.72
C THR A 229 0.39 9.99 -12.46
N VAL A 230 0.82 9.63 -13.68
CA VAL A 230 -0.01 8.86 -14.61
C VAL A 230 0.06 7.36 -14.35
N PHE A 231 1.25 6.80 -14.16
CA PHE A 231 1.39 5.35 -13.99
C PHE A 231 1.24 4.94 -12.54
N HIS A 232 1.84 5.67 -11.59
CA HIS A 232 1.78 5.31 -10.17
C HIS A 232 0.49 5.76 -9.46
N ASN A 233 0.07 7.02 -9.58
CA ASN A 233 -1.10 7.51 -8.81
C ASN A 233 -2.43 7.37 -9.57
N TYR A 234 -2.42 7.46 -10.91
CA TYR A 234 -3.65 7.39 -11.69
C TYR A 234 -3.98 5.97 -12.17
N LEU A 235 -3.23 5.45 -13.15
CA LEU A 235 -3.60 4.24 -13.89
C LEU A 235 -3.54 2.99 -13.00
N SER A 236 -2.42 2.78 -12.30
CA SER A 236 -2.24 1.60 -11.45
C SER A 236 -3.27 1.54 -10.32
N MET A 237 -3.57 2.67 -9.67
CA MET A 237 -4.56 2.74 -8.59
C MET A 237 -5.98 2.46 -9.07
N ILE A 238 -6.36 2.92 -10.27
CA ILE A 238 -7.65 2.55 -10.89
C ILE A 238 -7.70 1.03 -11.15
N LEU A 239 -6.63 0.46 -11.71
CA LEU A 239 -6.54 -0.99 -11.98
C LEU A 239 -6.60 -1.79 -10.69
N PHE A 240 -5.87 -1.36 -9.66
CA PHE A 240 -5.86 -1.95 -8.33
C PHE A 240 -7.24 -1.93 -7.70
N LEU A 241 -7.91 -0.78 -7.65
CA LEU A 241 -9.23 -0.67 -7.03
C LEU A 241 -10.31 -1.42 -7.82
N LYS A 242 -10.21 -1.50 -9.16
CA LYS A 242 -11.09 -2.37 -9.95
C LYS A 242 -10.86 -3.84 -9.62
N ALA A 243 -9.61 -4.27 -9.50
CA ALA A 243 -9.29 -5.63 -9.08
C ALA A 243 -9.76 -5.89 -7.64
N LEU A 244 -9.56 -4.95 -6.72
CA LEU A 244 -10.01 -5.02 -5.33
C LEU A 244 -11.54 -5.07 -5.23
N ASP A 245 -12.27 -4.38 -6.10
CA ASP A 245 -13.74 -4.43 -6.14
C ASP A 245 -14.24 -5.84 -6.49
N TYR A 246 -13.52 -6.56 -7.35
CA TYR A 246 -13.89 -7.90 -7.80
C TYR A 246 -13.30 -9.05 -6.96
N LEU A 247 -12.02 -8.96 -6.58
CA LEU A 247 -11.28 -9.96 -5.82
C LEU A 247 -11.35 -9.69 -4.32
N ASP A 248 -11.03 -10.69 -3.50
CA ASP A 248 -10.96 -10.48 -2.05
C ASP A 248 -9.76 -9.58 -1.68
N ALA A 249 -9.88 -8.86 -0.56
CA ALA A 249 -8.82 -7.95 -0.10
C ALA A 249 -7.49 -8.70 0.10
N ILE A 250 -7.54 -9.92 0.62
CA ILE A 250 -6.37 -10.78 0.83
C ILE A 250 -5.73 -11.19 -0.51
N GLN A 251 -6.52 -11.63 -1.49
CA GLN A 251 -6.01 -12.00 -2.82
C GLN A 251 -5.34 -10.82 -3.52
N THR A 252 -5.95 -9.64 -3.40
CA THR A 252 -5.40 -8.39 -3.93
C THR A 252 -4.08 -8.05 -3.23
N ALA A 253 -4.03 -8.15 -1.91
CA ALA A 253 -2.81 -7.91 -1.12
C ALA A 253 -1.68 -8.90 -1.45
N LEU A 254 -1.99 -10.17 -1.74
CA LEU A 254 -0.98 -11.16 -2.16
C LEU A 254 -0.28 -10.78 -3.47
N SER A 255 -0.95 -10.06 -4.37
CA SER A 255 -0.31 -9.59 -5.59
C SER A 255 0.85 -8.62 -5.32
N ASN A 256 0.83 -7.91 -4.19
CA ASN A 256 1.87 -6.96 -3.80
C ASN A 256 3.20 -7.65 -3.46
N TYR A 257 3.23 -8.98 -3.45
CA TYR A 257 4.47 -9.76 -3.41
C TYR A 257 5.34 -9.55 -4.61
N LEU A 258 4.75 -9.20 -5.75
CA LEU A 258 5.51 -8.78 -6.92
C LEU A 258 6.37 -7.56 -6.60
N ILE A 259 5.89 -6.61 -5.79
CA ILE A 259 6.66 -5.43 -5.36
C ILE A 259 7.90 -5.85 -4.59
N ALA A 260 7.76 -6.76 -3.63
CA ALA A 260 8.90 -7.24 -2.84
C ALA A 260 9.86 -8.10 -3.69
N PHE A 261 9.32 -8.94 -4.57
CA PHE A 261 10.08 -9.80 -5.48
C PHE A 261 10.99 -8.98 -6.41
N PHE A 262 10.51 -7.85 -6.93
CA PHE A 262 11.33 -6.93 -7.73
C PHE A 262 12.14 -5.94 -6.87
N GLY A 263 11.57 -5.46 -5.77
CA GLY A 263 12.13 -4.41 -4.93
C GLY A 263 13.39 -4.83 -4.18
N VAL A 264 13.43 -6.06 -3.64
CA VAL A 264 14.57 -6.58 -2.87
C VAL A 264 15.84 -6.75 -3.74
N PRO A 265 15.79 -7.36 -4.94
CA PRO A 265 16.96 -7.40 -5.83
C PRO A 265 17.38 -6.01 -6.30
N ILE A 266 16.41 -5.12 -6.59
CA ILE A 266 16.69 -3.75 -7.03
C ILE A 266 17.42 -2.98 -5.92
N SER A 267 16.99 -3.09 -4.66
CA SER A 267 17.69 -2.41 -3.55
C SER A 267 19.09 -2.99 -3.32
N ALA A 268 19.24 -4.31 -3.36
CA ALA A 268 20.55 -4.94 -3.18
C ALA A 268 21.55 -4.56 -4.29
N ILE A 269 21.13 -4.64 -5.56
CA ILE A 269 22.02 -4.42 -6.71
C ILE A 269 22.25 -2.93 -6.96
N TRP A 270 21.19 -2.11 -6.90
CA TRP A 270 21.27 -0.71 -7.33
C TRP A 270 21.57 0.26 -6.18
N LEU A 271 21.20 -0.06 -4.93
CA LEU A 271 21.55 0.76 -3.77
C LEU A 271 22.81 0.25 -3.06
N GLY A 272 23.31 -0.93 -3.42
CA GLY A 272 24.49 -1.54 -2.80
C GLY A 272 24.25 -1.88 -1.32
N GLU A 273 22.99 -2.02 -0.91
CA GLU A 273 22.63 -2.30 0.49
C GLU A 273 23.13 -3.70 0.88
N ARG A 274 24.01 -3.76 1.88
CA ARG A 274 24.48 -5.03 2.45
C ARG A 274 23.39 -5.63 3.33
N MET A 275 22.79 -6.73 2.89
CA MET A 275 21.80 -7.46 3.68
C MET A 275 22.48 -8.27 4.77
N THR A 276 22.11 -8.01 6.03
CA THR A 276 22.61 -8.80 7.16
C THR A 276 21.87 -10.15 7.22
N PRO A 277 22.49 -11.19 7.81
CA PRO A 277 21.81 -12.48 8.01
C PRO A 277 20.50 -12.36 8.81
N LEU A 278 20.45 -11.44 9.78
CA LEU A 278 19.23 -11.17 10.58
C LEU A 278 18.10 -10.58 9.73
N MET A 279 18.41 -9.69 8.79
CA MET A 279 17.41 -9.16 7.85
C MET A 279 16.85 -10.27 6.96
N ILE A 280 17.72 -11.14 6.43
CA ILE A 280 17.29 -12.27 5.60
C ILE A 280 16.40 -13.22 6.41
N ALA A 281 16.79 -13.54 7.64
CA ALA A 281 16.01 -14.41 8.53
C ALA A 281 14.64 -13.78 8.89
N GLY A 282 14.61 -12.48 9.22
CA GLY A 282 13.36 -11.76 9.52
C GLY A 282 12.43 -11.69 8.30
N GLY A 283 12.95 -11.35 7.12
CA GLY A 283 12.19 -11.33 5.88
C GLY A 283 11.65 -12.71 5.49
N ALA A 284 12.46 -13.76 5.65
CA ALA A 284 12.03 -15.14 5.45
C ALA A 284 10.91 -15.53 6.42
N LEU A 285 10.99 -15.11 7.68
CA LEU A 285 9.95 -15.38 8.68
C LEU A 285 8.62 -14.69 8.32
N VAL A 286 8.66 -13.43 7.87
CA VAL A 286 7.46 -12.71 7.37
C VAL A 286 6.87 -13.42 6.15
N LEU A 287 7.70 -13.87 5.22
CA LEU A 287 7.26 -14.59 4.04
C LEU A 287 6.60 -15.93 4.41
N LEU A 288 7.26 -16.74 5.24
CA LEU A 288 6.74 -18.03 5.71
C LEU A 288 5.42 -17.87 6.45
N SER A 289 5.33 -16.86 7.32
CA SER A 289 4.10 -16.54 8.03
C SER A 289 2.95 -16.27 7.07
N THR A 290 3.22 -15.58 5.97
CA THR A 290 2.15 -15.23 5.04
C THR A 290 1.82 -16.37 4.08
N LEU A 291 2.80 -17.20 3.71
CA LEU A 291 2.54 -18.45 3.01
C LEU A 291 1.65 -19.37 3.86
N LEU A 292 1.88 -19.43 5.17
CA LEU A 292 1.06 -20.19 6.10
C LEU A 292 -0.41 -19.74 6.08
N ILE A 293 -0.69 -18.42 6.20
CA ILE A 293 -2.07 -17.92 6.14
C ILE A 293 -2.69 -18.16 4.76
N THR A 294 -1.94 -17.96 3.68
CA THR A 294 -2.42 -18.10 2.30
C THR A 294 -2.83 -19.53 1.99
N VAL A 295 -1.96 -20.50 2.31
CA VAL A 295 -2.22 -21.93 2.08
C VAL A 295 -3.40 -22.39 2.94
N TRP A 296 -3.47 -21.93 4.19
CA TRP A 296 -4.57 -22.29 5.07
C TRP A 296 -5.92 -21.78 4.56
N GLU A 297 -5.98 -20.54 4.07
CA GLU A 297 -7.21 -19.97 3.51
C GLU A 297 -7.62 -20.65 2.21
N GLU A 298 -6.68 -20.94 1.32
CA GLU A 298 -6.97 -21.67 0.08
C GLU A 298 -7.50 -23.07 0.37
N ARG A 299 -6.92 -23.77 1.35
CA ARG A 299 -7.45 -25.05 1.84
C ARG A 299 -8.86 -24.87 2.37
N LYS A 300 -9.10 -23.93 3.29
CA LYS A 300 -10.42 -23.69 3.87
C LYS A 300 -11.48 -23.41 2.80
N ARG A 301 -11.17 -22.58 1.80
CA ARG A 301 -12.06 -22.31 0.66
C ARG A 301 -12.36 -23.55 -0.16
N ARG A 302 -11.35 -24.39 -0.43
CA ARG A 302 -11.56 -25.67 -1.13
C ARG A 302 -12.46 -26.61 -0.34
N TRP A 303 -12.29 -26.68 0.98
CA TRP A 303 -13.17 -27.44 1.87
C TRP A 303 -14.61 -26.92 1.89
N GLU A 304 -14.81 -25.59 1.88
CA GLU A 304 -16.15 -24.99 1.82
C GLU A 304 -16.85 -25.15 0.46
N ARG A 305 -16.08 -25.25 -0.63
CA ARG A 305 -16.57 -25.48 -2.00
C ARG A 305 -16.76 -26.95 -2.35
N ALA A 306 -16.21 -27.88 -1.56
CA ALA A 306 -16.43 -29.30 -1.77
C ALA A 306 -17.93 -29.59 -1.60
N PRO A 307 -18.57 -30.30 -2.54
CA PRO A 307 -19.97 -30.68 -2.37
C PRO A 307 -20.09 -31.46 -1.07
N ARG A 308 -20.94 -30.98 -0.15
CA ARG A 308 -21.30 -31.76 1.03
C ARG A 308 -22.02 -32.99 0.49
N VAL A 309 -21.34 -34.13 0.49
CA VAL A 309 -22.00 -35.41 0.31
C VAL A 309 -23.01 -35.50 1.45
N THR A 310 -24.27 -35.24 1.15
CA THR A 310 -25.38 -35.59 2.03
C THR A 310 -25.31 -37.10 2.16
N SER A 311 -24.67 -37.58 3.22
CA SER A 311 -24.82 -38.95 3.68
C SER A 311 -26.26 -39.09 4.17
N GLY A 312 -27.18 -39.30 3.22
CA GLY A 312 -28.44 -39.94 3.51
C GLY A 312 -28.17 -41.42 3.69
N CYS A 313 -28.18 -41.86 4.95
CA CYS A 313 -28.56 -43.18 5.42
C CYS A 313 -28.78 -43.07 6.93
#